data_AF-A0AAV2RCU0-F1
#
_entry.id   AF-A0AAV2RCU0-F1
#
_cell.length_a   1.000
_cell.length_b   1.000
_cell.length_c   1.000
_cell.angle_alpha   90.00
_cell.angle_beta   90.00
_cell.angle_gamma   90.00
#
_symmetry.space_group_name_H-M   'P 1'
#
loop_
_entity.id
_entity.type
_entity.pdbx_description
1 polymer ?
#
loop_
_entity_poly.entity_id
_entity_poly.type
_entity_poly.pdbx_seq_one_letter_code
_entity_poly.pdbx_strand_id
1 'polypeptide(L)'
;FRYWTIDRSLARKRERSGGSYSQIKRGLRERGQLFEDTEFPATTRALYHHKKPHLNPIVWMRPHEICARPKFIADGATRFDVEQGELGDTWLVQAVSTLTLTPKFLDRVVPPDQAFDHTYCGIFR
;
A
#
# COMPACT_ATOMS: atom_id res chain seq x y z
N PHE A 1 -6.66 35.63 -0.87
CA PHE A 1 -5.91 34.43 -1.30
C PHE A 1 -5.00 33.98 -0.16
N ARG A 2 -5.44 33.03 0.67
CA ARG A 2 -4.65 32.50 1.80
C ARG A 2 -4.03 31.18 1.36
N TYR A 3 -2.71 31.13 1.29
CA TYR A 3 -1.98 29.88 1.10
C TYR A 3 -2.10 29.05 2.38
N TRP A 4 -2.61 27.82 2.25
CA TRP A 4 -2.50 26.79 3.25
C TRP A 4 -1.04 26.30 3.27
N THR A 5 -0.19 26.98 4.02
CA THR A 5 1.06 26.37 4.47
C THR A 5 0.67 25.23 5.40
N ILE A 6 0.79 23.99 4.93
CA ILE A 6 0.67 22.81 5.77
C ILE A 6 1.74 22.92 6.84
N ASP A 7 1.29 23.21 8.05
CA ASP A 7 2.12 23.12 9.24
C ASP A 7 2.64 21.69 9.34
N ARG A 8 3.94 21.51 9.06
CA ARG A 8 4.64 20.21 9.14
C ARG A 8 4.64 19.64 10.56
N SER A 9 4.19 20.38 11.58
CA SER A 9 4.02 19.87 12.93
C SER A 9 2.89 18.82 13.05
N LEU A 10 1.85 18.88 12.19
CA LEU A 10 0.77 17.88 12.17
C LEU A 10 1.18 16.56 11.50
N ALA A 11 2.27 16.53 10.75
CA ALA A 11 2.84 15.29 10.22
C ALA A 11 3.55 14.47 11.32
N ARG A 12 3.76 15.06 12.51
CA ARG A 12 4.39 14.38 13.64
C ARG A 12 3.29 13.76 14.51
N LYS A 13 3.16 12.44 14.39
CA LYS A 13 2.49 11.54 15.34
C LYS A 13 0.96 11.44 15.24
N ARG A 14 0.46 10.98 14.09
CA ARG A 14 -0.56 9.91 14.15
C ARG A 14 0.18 8.62 14.48
N GLU A 15 0.46 8.38 15.75
CA GLU A 15 0.68 7.01 16.22
C GLU A 15 -0.64 6.28 15.98
N ARG A 16 -0.76 5.68 14.78
CA ARG A 16 -1.73 4.61 14.55
C ARG A 16 -1.56 3.63 15.70
N SER A 17 -2.64 3.20 16.32
CA SER A 17 -2.64 2.44 17.57
C SER A 17 -2.07 1.02 17.46
N GLY A 18 -1.27 0.74 16.42
CA GLY A 18 -0.49 -0.48 16.21
C GLY A 18 1.00 -0.22 16.40
N GLY A 19 1.74 -1.23 16.84
CA GLY A 19 3.20 -1.15 16.98
C GLY A 19 3.92 -0.74 15.69
N SER A 20 5.20 -0.36 15.80
CA SER A 20 6.02 -0.07 14.61
C SER A 20 6.02 -1.24 13.63
N TYR A 21 6.09 -0.96 12.32
CA TYR A 21 6.16 -1.96 11.24
C TYR A 21 7.08 -3.14 11.61
N SER A 22 8.29 -2.85 12.10
CA SER A 22 9.28 -3.87 12.44
C SER A 22 8.84 -4.75 13.63
N GLN A 23 8.09 -4.20 14.59
CA GLN A 23 7.56 -4.95 15.73
C GLN A 23 6.42 -5.88 15.29
N ILE A 24 5.50 -5.37 14.46
CA ILE A 24 4.39 -6.16 13.91
C ILE A 24 4.93 -7.29 13.04
N LYS A 25 5.84 -6.97 12.09
CA LYS A 25 6.48 -7.95 11.20
C LYS A 25 7.17 -9.06 12.00
N ARG A 26 7.95 -8.70 13.03
CA ARG A 26 8.64 -9.69 13.87
C ARG A 26 7.66 -10.63 14.57
N GLY A 27 6.64 -10.09 15.25
CA GLY A 27 5.67 -10.92 15.97
C GLY A 27 4.87 -11.85 15.07
N LEU A 28 4.51 -11.40 13.86
CA LEU A 28 3.83 -12.25 12.87
C LEU A 28 4.72 -13.39 12.38
N ARG A 29 5.99 -13.10 12.10
CA ARG A 29 6.96 -14.12 11.69
C ARG A 29 7.16 -15.18 12.76
N GLU A 30 7.27 -14.77 14.02
CA GLU A 30 7.39 -15.69 15.17
C GLU A 30 6.18 -16.62 15.30
N ARG A 31 4.97 -16.13 14.97
CA ARG A 31 3.73 -16.91 15.01
C ARG A 31 3.42 -17.67 13.72
N GLY A 32 4.20 -17.48 12.65
CA GLY A 32 3.89 -18.03 11.33
C GLY A 32 2.57 -17.52 10.75
N GLN A 33 2.17 -16.29 11.09
CA GLN A 33 0.88 -15.70 10.69
C GLN A 33 1.06 -14.61 9.63
N LEU A 34 0.05 -14.44 8.79
CA LEU A 34 -0.04 -13.31 7.87
C LEU A 34 -0.74 -12.13 8.55
N PHE A 35 -0.30 -10.91 8.23
CA PHE A 35 -0.92 -9.70 8.73
C PHE A 35 -2.33 -9.52 8.20
N GLU A 36 -3.22 -9.10 9.09
CA GLU A 36 -4.56 -8.59 8.79
C GLU A 36 -4.70 -7.23 9.46
N ASP A 37 -5.03 -6.20 8.68
CA ASP A 37 -5.17 -4.84 9.18
C ASP A 37 -6.56 -4.65 9.81
N THR A 38 -6.60 -4.46 11.12
CA THR A 38 -7.84 -4.20 11.86
C THR A 38 -8.41 -2.81 11.59
N GLU A 39 -7.57 -1.84 11.21
CA GLU A 39 -8.02 -0.49 10.85
C GLU A 39 -8.54 -0.42 9.41
N PHE A 40 -8.09 -1.33 8.54
CA PHE A 40 -8.50 -1.43 7.14
C PHE A 40 -8.85 -2.87 6.74
N PRO A 41 -9.96 -3.42 7.25
CA PRO A 41 -10.34 -4.81 7.02
C PRO A 41 -10.81 -5.03 5.57
N ALA A 42 -10.50 -6.19 5.01
CA ALA A 42 -10.84 -6.65 3.66
C ALA A 42 -12.36 -6.87 3.45
N THR A 43 -13.13 -5.79 3.57
CA THR A 43 -14.60 -5.78 3.57
C THR A 43 -15.12 -4.70 2.62
N THR A 44 -16.42 -4.74 2.31
CA THR A 44 -17.07 -3.74 1.47
C THR A 44 -16.95 -2.31 2.04
N ARG A 45 -16.79 -2.16 3.36
CA ARG A 45 -16.59 -0.84 4.01
C ARG A 45 -15.25 -0.20 3.64
N ALA A 46 -14.24 -0.99 3.31
CA ALA A 46 -12.95 -0.49 2.83
C ALA A 46 -13.01 -0.02 1.37
N LEU A 47 -13.95 -0.54 0.58
CA LEU A 47 -14.12 -0.20 -0.84
C LEU A 47 -15.01 1.01 -1.05
N TYR A 48 -16.10 1.14 -0.27
CA TYR A 48 -17.12 2.15 -0.52
C TYR A 48 -17.49 2.88 0.78
N HIS A 49 -17.45 4.21 0.71
CA HIS A 49 -17.96 5.07 1.78
C HIS A 49 -19.50 5.24 1.72
N HIS A 50 -20.09 5.04 0.54
CA HIS A 50 -21.53 5.14 0.27
C HIS A 50 -22.07 3.81 -0.29
N LYS A 51 -23.28 3.82 -0.87
CA LYS A 51 -23.92 2.63 -1.45
C LYS A 51 -22.95 1.88 -2.38
N LYS A 52 -22.92 0.56 -2.22
CA LYS A 52 -22.21 -0.36 -3.12
C LYS A 52 -22.72 -0.14 -4.56
N PRO A 53 -21.86 0.23 -5.51
CA PRO A 53 -22.24 0.30 -6.91
C PRO A 53 -22.57 -1.10 -7.43
N HIS A 54 -23.35 -1.18 -8.52
CA HIS A 54 -23.68 -2.43 -9.19
C HIS A 54 -22.46 -2.97 -9.97
N LEU A 55 -21.42 -3.35 -9.24
CA LEU A 55 -20.22 -3.99 -9.78
C LEU A 55 -20.25 -5.49 -9.48
N ASN A 56 -19.46 -6.25 -10.25
CA ASN A 56 -19.21 -7.66 -9.99
C ASN A 56 -18.71 -7.85 -8.54
N PRO A 57 -18.96 -9.02 -7.93
CA PRO A 57 -18.44 -9.32 -6.60
C PRO A 57 -16.91 -9.17 -6.56
N ILE A 58 -16.41 -8.24 -5.74
CA ILE A 58 -14.98 -8.06 -5.50
C ILE A 58 -14.56 -9.02 -4.40
N VAL A 59 -13.52 -9.80 -4.68
CA VAL A 59 -12.86 -10.70 -3.73
C VAL A 59 -11.47 -10.14 -3.44
N TRP A 60 -11.14 -10.02 -2.16
CA TRP A 60 -9.81 -9.61 -1.73
C TRP A 60 -8.87 -10.81 -1.84
N MET A 61 -7.76 -10.63 -2.55
CA MET A 61 -6.74 -11.66 -2.76
C MET A 61 -5.36 -11.09 -2.46
N ARG A 62 -4.50 -11.89 -1.85
CA ARG A 62 -3.09 -11.60 -1.65
C ARG A 62 -2.32 -11.90 -2.93
N PRO A 63 -1.14 -11.30 -3.15
CA PRO A 63 -0.38 -11.47 -4.39
C PRO A 63 -0.05 -12.93 -4.76
N HIS A 64 0.18 -13.80 -3.77
CA HIS A 64 0.43 -15.23 -3.99
C HIS A 64 -0.82 -16.03 -4.40
N GLU A 65 -2.01 -15.50 -4.16
CA GLU A 65 -3.28 -16.09 -4.63
C GLU A 65 -3.57 -15.67 -6.06
N ILE A 66 -2.97 -14.56 -6.53
CA ILE A 66 -3.13 -14.01 -7.88
C ILE A 66 -2.13 -14.62 -8.86
N CYS A 67 -0.86 -14.77 -8.45
CA CYS A 67 0.19 -15.33 -9.31
C CYS A 67 1.22 -16.17 -8.53
N ALA A 68 1.88 -17.10 -9.22
CA ALA A 68 2.79 -18.06 -8.59
C ALA A 68 4.11 -17.44 -8.08
N ARG A 69 4.57 -16.33 -8.66
CA ARG A 69 5.87 -15.70 -8.34
C ARG A 69 5.72 -14.18 -8.23
N PRO A 70 5.02 -13.66 -7.22
CA PRO A 70 4.84 -12.23 -7.06
C PRO A 70 6.18 -11.54 -6.79
N LYS A 71 6.40 -10.40 -7.43
CA LYS A 71 7.53 -9.50 -7.18
C LYS A 71 6.98 -8.17 -6.67
N PHE A 72 7.65 -7.56 -5.70
CA PHE A 72 7.21 -6.27 -5.16
C PHE A 72 7.48 -5.14 -6.16
N ILE A 73 8.69 -5.14 -6.71
CA ILE A 73 9.08 -4.33 -7.87
C ILE A 73 9.88 -5.26 -8.79
N ALA A 74 9.51 -5.35 -10.07
CA ALA A 74 10.20 -6.16 -11.06
C ALA A 74 11.14 -5.26 -11.89
N ASP A 75 12.44 -5.53 -11.86
CA ASP A 75 13.44 -4.85 -12.71
C ASP A 75 13.50 -3.31 -12.56
N GLY A 76 13.16 -2.83 -11.35
CA GLY A 76 13.09 -1.41 -11.00
C GLY A 76 11.71 -0.80 -11.28
N ALA A 77 11.33 0.23 -10.52
CA ALA A 77 10.04 0.86 -10.69
C ALA A 77 10.07 1.80 -11.90
N THR A 78 9.26 1.49 -12.91
CA THR A 78 9.10 2.30 -14.12
C THR A 78 7.73 2.95 -14.16
N ARG A 79 7.61 4.01 -14.97
CA ARG A 79 6.33 4.69 -15.18
C ARG A 79 5.26 3.79 -15.81
N PHE A 80 5.68 2.69 -16.43
CA PHE A 80 4.83 1.72 -17.10
C PHE A 80 4.28 0.66 -16.15
N ASP A 81 4.78 0.59 -14.91
CA ASP A 81 4.33 -0.39 -13.91
C ASP A 81 3.01 0.04 -13.25
N VAL A 82 2.50 1.22 -13.59
CA VAL A 82 1.28 1.78 -13.02
C VAL A 82 0.23 1.92 -14.12
N GLU A 83 -0.80 1.09 -14.04
CA GLU A 83 -1.93 1.12 -14.94
C GLU A 83 -3.20 1.54 -14.19
N GLN A 84 -4.07 2.29 -14.86
CA GLN A 84 -5.31 2.75 -14.27
C GLN A 84 -6.34 1.62 -14.21
N GLY A 85 -6.89 1.38 -13.01
CA GLY A 85 -8.04 0.50 -12.81
C GLY A 85 -9.39 1.23 -12.95
N GLU A 86 -10.45 0.60 -12.44
CA GLU A 86 -11.84 1.09 -12.59
C GLU A 86 -12.24 2.24 -11.63
N LEU A 87 -11.36 2.64 -10.71
CA LEU A 87 -11.69 3.57 -9.61
C LEU A 87 -11.74 5.05 -10.03
N GLY A 88 -11.24 5.40 -11.22
CA GLY A 88 -11.27 6.79 -11.72
C GLY A 88 -10.30 7.74 -11.01
N ASP A 89 -9.26 7.21 -10.39
CA ASP A 89 -8.23 7.91 -9.61
C ASP A 89 -6.99 8.25 -10.45
N THR A 90 -7.17 8.60 -11.72
CA THR A 90 -6.07 8.92 -12.65
C THR A 90 -5.08 9.94 -12.09
N TRP A 91 -5.55 10.90 -11.30
CA TRP A 91 -4.70 11.91 -10.66
C TRP A 91 -3.64 11.29 -9.72
N LEU A 92 -3.98 10.20 -9.03
CA LEU A 92 -3.06 9.48 -8.15
C LEU A 92 -2.09 8.62 -8.97
N VAL A 93 -2.64 7.86 -9.93
CA VAL A 93 -1.86 7.02 -10.86
C VAL A 93 -0.76 7.85 -11.53
N GLN A 94 -1.12 9.01 -12.10
CA GLN A 94 -0.16 9.90 -12.77
C GLN A 94 0.89 10.49 -11.82
N ALA A 95 0.50 10.80 -10.58
CA ALA A 95 1.45 11.26 -9.57
C ALA A 95 2.48 10.18 -9.23
N VAL A 96 2.04 8.92 -9.06
CA VAL A 96 2.93 7.77 -8.80
C VAL A 96 3.82 7.48 -10.02
N SER A 97 3.29 7.47 -11.25
CA SER A 97 4.07 7.30 -12.48
C SER A 97 5.12 8.39 -12.68
N THR A 98 4.85 9.61 -12.23
CA THR A 98 5.84 10.70 -12.27
C THR A 98 6.91 10.50 -11.20
N LEU A 99 6.54 9.99 -10.01
CA LEU A 99 7.46 9.71 -8.92
C LEU A 99 8.50 8.64 -9.29
N THR A 100 8.15 7.65 -10.12
CA THR A 100 9.10 6.63 -10.60
C THR A 100 10.24 7.22 -11.42
N LEU A 101 10.09 8.43 -11.99
CA LEU A 101 11.15 9.14 -12.69
C LEU A 101 12.24 9.69 -11.75
N THR A 102 11.98 9.71 -10.44
CA THR A 102 12.90 10.23 -9.42
C THR A 102 13.15 9.22 -8.31
N PRO A 103 14.06 8.23 -8.51
CA PRO A 103 14.25 7.10 -7.60
C PRO A 103 14.46 7.49 -6.13
N LYS A 104 15.25 8.54 -5.87
CA LYS A 104 15.51 9.02 -4.50
C LYS A 104 14.25 9.47 -3.74
N PHE A 105 13.24 9.98 -4.45
CA PHE A 105 11.97 10.34 -3.83
C PHE A 105 11.05 9.14 -3.74
N LEU A 106 11.09 8.25 -4.72
CA LEU A 106 10.36 6.99 -4.65
C LEU A 106 10.79 6.16 -3.43
N ASP A 107 12.09 6.02 -3.16
CA ASP A 107 12.61 5.25 -2.01
C ASP A 107 12.09 5.75 -0.63
N ARG A 108 11.67 7.02 -0.55
CA ARG A 108 11.08 7.59 0.67
C ARG A 108 9.61 7.24 0.84
N VAL A 109 8.92 6.99 -0.27
CA VAL A 109 7.49 6.65 -0.31
C VAL A 109 7.29 5.15 -0.34
N VAL A 110 8.15 4.42 -1.07
CA VAL A 110 8.18 2.97 -1.22
C VAL A 110 9.57 2.49 -0.83
N PRO A 111 9.79 2.15 0.45
CA PRO A 111 11.06 1.63 0.93
C PRO A 111 11.48 0.36 0.18
N PRO A 112 12.76 0.25 -0.27
CA PRO A 112 13.22 -0.85 -1.12
C PRO A 112 13.45 -2.18 -0.39
N ASP A 113 13.37 -2.20 0.94
CA ASP A 113 13.57 -3.36 1.82
C ASP A 113 12.34 -4.29 1.90
N GLN A 114 11.51 -4.29 0.85
CA GLN A 114 10.22 -4.97 0.80
C GLN A 114 10.17 -5.98 -0.34
N ALA A 115 9.81 -7.23 -0.03
CA ALA A 115 9.79 -8.32 -0.99
C ALA A 115 8.79 -9.43 -0.58
N PHE A 116 8.47 -10.31 -1.53
CA PHE A 116 7.70 -11.54 -1.32
C PHE A 116 8.61 -12.75 -1.05
N ASP A 117 9.68 -12.55 -0.28
CA ASP A 117 10.63 -13.61 0.07
C ASP A 117 10.21 -14.37 1.34
N HIS A 118 11.12 -15.20 1.86
CA HIS A 118 10.94 -15.96 3.11
C HIS A 118 10.72 -15.08 4.36
N THR A 119 10.88 -13.76 4.25
CA THR A 119 10.60 -12.80 5.32
C THR A 119 9.22 -12.18 5.24
N TYR A 120 8.48 -12.47 4.17
CA TYR A 120 7.12 -11.98 3.95
C TYR A 120 6.15 -12.55 4.98
N CYS A 121 5.36 -11.67 5.60
CA CYS A 121 4.29 -12.03 6.51
C CYS A 121 3.03 -11.20 6.26
N GLY A 122 2.74 -10.84 5.00
CA GLY A 122 1.49 -10.17 4.65
C GLY A 122 1.45 -8.65 4.87
N ILE A 123 2.56 -7.99 5.22
CA ILE A 123 2.60 -6.55 5.57
C ILE A 123 3.63 -5.77 4.74
N PHE A 124 3.27 -4.55 4.36
CA PHE A 124 4.09 -3.54 3.68
C PHE A 124 4.01 -2.18 4.41
N ARG A 125 4.90 -1.24 4.07
CA ARG A 125 4.97 0.13 4.61
C ARG A 125 5.34 1.15 3.54
#